data_AF-A0AAN1BL53-F1
#
_entry.id   AF-A0AAN1BL53-F1
#
_cell.length_a   1.000
_cell.length_b   1.000
_cell.length_c   1.000
_cell.angle_alpha   90.00
_cell.angle_beta   90.00
_cell.angle_gamma   90.00
#
_symmetry.space_group_name_H-M   'P 1'
#
loop_
_entity.id
_entity.type
_entity.pdbx_description
1 polymer ?
#
loop_
_entity_poly.entity_id
_entity_poly.type
_entity_poly.pdbx_seq_one_letter_code
_entity_poly.pdbx_strand_id
1 'polypeptide(L)'
;MAEQLRFLPAGTDGLLVELADLETTLTLLDALQADRPDGVLEFVPAARTLLVRFDPLITRPTALIDTIACVDLSNRSNRHGETFEIPVTYDGEDLDDVATLLGWSVEEVVRRHTQATYTIAFTGFAPGFAYMTCDDPAFDVPRRQSPRVRIPAGSVALGGKFGGIYPTDSPGGWQLLGRTPLKMWDTRRDRATLLKPGDRVRFLDMEAGAAVPITDAPGAISKRGTLSRHEEGLLVTRADRPALFQDLGRPGQAGQGVSESGALDRTSLMEANFCVGNPRGTAVIELAYGGFAVKADRPVTLAVTGASSPITIQTVDGRSVVAPLARPFALDVGDELTLEFPSEGTRSYLAIRGGFRVEPVLNSAATDTLAKVGPSPIVAGNVLLHANEPGSAVDPCRPAPRLLPKAGDTVMLEVVLGPRTDWFTEKGLGTLLGQEWQVTVESSRVGVRLAGVEPLGGLIALSFHQKERRLVRSRCRIMVSPCCFSPTTRLQAATR
;
A
#
# COMPACT_ATOMS: atom_id res chain seq x y z
N MET A 1 -22.77 21.34 21.80
CA MET A 1 -23.27 20.01 21.39
C MET A 1 -22.06 19.11 21.36
N ALA A 2 -21.95 18.14 22.27
CA ALA A 2 -20.80 17.24 22.32
C ALA A 2 -20.67 16.51 20.97
N GLU A 3 -19.57 16.70 20.27
CA GLU A 3 -19.26 15.97 19.04
C GLU A 3 -19.15 14.50 19.41
N GLN A 4 -20.16 13.70 19.08
CA GLN A 4 -20.18 12.30 19.46
C GLN A 4 -19.20 11.53 18.58
N LEU A 5 -17.99 11.29 19.10
CA LEU A 5 -17.01 10.40 18.49
C LEU A 5 -17.63 9.01 18.34
N ARG A 6 -17.59 8.45 17.13
CA ARG A 6 -18.03 7.08 16.88
C ARG A 6 -16.83 6.18 16.72
N PHE A 7 -16.71 5.17 17.57
CA PHE A 7 -15.64 4.19 17.53
C PHE A 7 -16.09 2.93 16.81
N LEU A 8 -15.31 2.50 15.82
CA LEU A 8 -15.63 1.36 14.97
C LEU A 8 -14.45 0.37 14.94
N PRO A 9 -14.71 -0.93 15.15
CA PRO A 9 -13.67 -1.94 15.05
C PRO A 9 -13.13 -1.99 13.63
N ALA A 10 -11.84 -2.20 13.56
CA ALA A 10 -11.08 -2.07 12.35
C ALA A 10 -10.05 -3.21 12.38
N GLY A 11 -10.51 -4.43 12.07
CA GLY A 11 -9.69 -5.64 12.23
C GLY A 11 -9.38 -5.92 13.70
N THR A 12 -8.31 -6.68 13.95
CA THR A 12 -7.87 -7.06 15.30
C THR A 12 -6.91 -6.05 15.95
N ASP A 13 -6.30 -5.19 15.16
CA ASP A 13 -5.20 -4.28 15.53
C ASP A 13 -5.48 -2.81 15.16
N GLY A 14 -6.75 -2.48 14.89
CA GLY A 14 -7.16 -1.15 14.47
C GLY A 14 -8.48 -0.70 15.06
N LEU A 15 -8.57 0.60 15.31
CA LEU A 15 -9.75 1.32 15.76
C LEU A 15 -9.99 2.50 14.83
N LEU A 16 -11.16 2.58 14.20
CA LEU A 16 -11.55 3.72 13.37
C LEU A 16 -12.42 4.67 14.20
N VAL A 17 -11.94 5.89 14.40
CA VAL A 17 -12.70 6.98 15.03
C VAL A 17 -13.35 7.80 13.94
N GLU A 18 -14.67 7.95 13.93
CA GLU A 18 -15.39 8.88 13.06
C GLU A 18 -15.68 10.20 13.79
N LEU A 19 -15.49 11.31 13.07
CA LEU A 19 -15.60 12.66 13.60
C LEU A 19 -16.57 13.53 12.78
N ALA A 20 -16.90 14.70 13.33
CA ALA A 20 -17.85 15.66 12.76
C ALA A 20 -17.33 16.28 11.45
N ASP A 21 -16.05 16.59 11.37
CA ASP A 21 -15.42 17.17 10.18
C ASP A 21 -13.89 16.97 10.19
N LEU A 22 -13.24 17.59 9.23
CA LEU A 22 -11.79 17.55 9.06
C LEU A 22 -11.07 18.28 10.21
N GLU A 23 -11.60 19.40 10.66
CA GLU A 23 -10.97 20.23 11.67
C GLU A 23 -10.93 19.51 13.02
N THR A 24 -12.03 18.85 13.40
CA THR A 24 -12.04 17.95 14.57
C THR A 24 -11.06 16.80 14.39
N THR A 25 -10.97 16.23 13.19
CA THR A 25 -10.06 15.10 12.91
C THR A 25 -8.60 15.50 13.11
N LEU A 26 -8.20 16.68 12.63
CA LEU A 26 -6.85 17.21 12.79
C LEU A 26 -6.57 17.58 14.25
N THR A 27 -7.54 18.19 14.94
CA THR A 27 -7.40 18.51 16.38
C THR A 27 -7.18 17.25 17.23
N LEU A 28 -7.94 16.18 16.97
CA LEU A 28 -7.73 14.90 17.64
C LEU A 28 -6.37 14.29 17.29
N LEU A 29 -5.97 14.32 16.02
CA LEU A 29 -4.68 13.81 15.58
C LEU A 29 -3.53 14.50 16.33
N ASP A 30 -3.57 15.82 16.44
CA ASP A 30 -2.53 16.60 17.09
C ASP A 30 -2.45 16.32 18.60
N ALA A 31 -3.59 16.23 19.28
CA ALA A 31 -3.64 15.87 20.69
C ALA A 31 -3.02 14.48 20.94
N LEU A 32 -3.39 13.48 20.13
CA LEU A 32 -2.87 12.12 20.24
C LEU A 32 -1.41 11.97 19.78
N GLN A 33 -0.91 12.89 18.95
CA GLN A 33 0.51 12.93 18.60
C GLN A 33 1.36 13.58 19.68
N ALA A 34 0.82 14.60 20.36
CA ALA A 34 1.48 15.27 21.47
C ALA A 34 1.59 14.36 22.71
N ASP A 35 0.54 13.59 22.99
CA ASP A 35 0.51 12.59 24.06
C ASP A 35 0.03 11.24 23.49
N ARG A 36 0.99 10.46 22.97
CA ARG A 36 0.69 9.20 22.29
C ARG A 36 0.33 8.12 23.31
N PRO A 37 -0.88 7.52 23.23
CA PRO A 37 -1.25 6.43 24.12
C PRO A 37 -0.35 5.20 23.93
N ASP A 38 -0.10 4.49 25.03
CA ASP A 38 0.71 3.27 25.03
C ASP A 38 0.15 2.21 24.06
N GLY A 39 1.07 1.54 23.36
CA GLY A 39 0.74 0.51 22.38
C GLY A 39 0.23 1.04 21.03
N VAL A 40 0.04 2.35 20.85
CA VAL A 40 -0.32 2.91 19.54
C VAL A 40 0.88 2.90 18.59
N LEU A 41 0.70 2.25 17.44
CA LEU A 41 1.72 2.09 16.40
C LEU A 41 1.66 3.21 15.37
N GLU A 42 0.46 3.59 14.95
CA GLU A 42 0.30 4.53 13.83
C GLU A 42 -1.05 5.25 13.88
N PHE A 43 -1.04 6.53 13.48
CA PHE A 43 -2.22 7.34 13.23
C PHE A 43 -2.37 7.60 11.74
N VAL A 44 -3.58 7.38 11.23
CA VAL A 44 -3.88 7.48 9.81
C VAL A 44 -5.12 8.36 9.62
N PRO A 45 -4.94 9.68 9.41
CA PRO A 45 -6.05 10.62 9.23
C PRO A 45 -6.66 10.51 7.82
N ALA A 46 -7.93 10.85 7.74
CA ALA A 46 -8.70 11.07 6.52
C ALA A 46 -9.73 12.20 6.78
N ALA A 47 -10.57 12.53 5.79
CA ALA A 47 -11.46 13.70 5.88
C ALA A 47 -12.33 13.80 7.15
N ARG A 48 -12.86 12.69 7.66
CA ARG A 48 -13.72 12.65 8.86
C ARG A 48 -13.44 11.43 9.74
N THR A 49 -12.24 10.87 9.59
CA THR A 49 -11.88 9.65 10.30
C THR A 49 -10.42 9.65 10.67
N LEU A 50 -10.15 9.15 11.86
CA LEU A 50 -8.81 8.80 12.29
C LEU A 50 -8.75 7.30 12.53
N LEU A 51 -7.96 6.59 11.73
CA LEU A 51 -7.61 5.20 12.04
C LEU A 51 -6.42 5.20 13.00
N VAL A 52 -6.61 4.54 14.14
CA VAL A 52 -5.58 4.26 15.14
C VAL A 52 -5.20 2.80 15.02
N ARG A 53 -3.95 2.52 14.66
CA ARG A 53 -3.38 1.17 14.71
C ARG A 53 -2.63 0.98 16.01
N PHE A 54 -2.78 -0.18 16.62
CA PHE A 54 -2.18 -0.48 17.92
C PHE A 54 -1.69 -1.92 18.00
N ASP A 55 -0.79 -2.20 18.93
CA ASP A 55 -0.35 -3.55 19.26
C ASP A 55 -1.30 -4.17 20.29
N PRO A 56 -2.06 -5.23 19.92
CA PRO A 56 -3.02 -5.87 20.82
C PRO A 56 -2.37 -6.59 22.01
N LEU A 57 -1.04 -6.80 21.99
CA LEU A 57 -0.29 -7.34 23.13
C LEU A 57 0.04 -6.28 24.18
N ILE A 58 0.01 -5.00 23.81
CA ILE A 58 0.35 -3.87 24.69
C ILE A 58 -0.92 -3.17 25.18
N THR A 59 -1.90 -2.95 24.30
CA THR A 59 -3.13 -2.21 24.63
C THR A 59 -4.38 -2.87 24.05
N ARG A 60 -5.55 -2.49 24.57
CA ARG A 60 -6.86 -3.00 24.14
C ARG A 60 -7.69 -1.88 23.52
N PRO A 61 -8.60 -2.19 22.58
CA PRO A 61 -9.50 -1.20 21.99
C PRO A 61 -10.27 -0.38 23.02
N THR A 62 -10.75 -1.01 24.10
CA THR A 62 -11.52 -0.34 25.15
C THR A 62 -10.71 0.73 25.87
N ALA A 63 -9.46 0.44 26.21
CA ALA A 63 -8.57 1.41 26.86
C ALA A 63 -8.28 2.60 25.94
N LEU A 64 -8.07 2.35 24.65
CA LEU A 64 -7.90 3.42 23.67
C LEU A 64 -9.16 4.27 23.51
N ILE A 65 -10.34 3.67 23.52
CA ILE A 65 -11.61 4.39 23.47
C ILE A 65 -11.73 5.32 24.67
N ASP A 66 -11.47 4.81 25.88
CA ASP A 66 -11.55 5.59 27.12
C ASP A 66 -10.59 6.79 27.09
N THR A 67 -9.33 6.57 26.65
CA THR A 67 -8.34 7.64 26.49
C THR A 67 -8.77 8.67 25.45
N ILE A 68 -9.17 8.22 24.25
CA ILE A 68 -9.53 9.12 23.14
C ILE A 68 -10.81 9.92 23.46
N ALA A 69 -11.76 9.32 24.16
CA ALA A 69 -13.00 9.98 24.56
C ALA A 69 -12.78 11.13 25.57
N CYS A 70 -11.66 11.12 26.29
CA CYS A 70 -11.30 12.18 27.25
C CYS A 70 -10.55 13.36 26.63
N VAL A 71 -10.20 13.31 25.33
CA VAL A 71 -9.47 14.39 24.66
C VAL A 71 -10.37 15.61 24.50
N ASP A 72 -9.90 16.78 24.95
CA ASP A 72 -10.59 18.04 24.73
C ASP A 72 -10.38 18.52 23.28
N LEU A 73 -11.47 18.48 22.50
CA LEU A 73 -11.50 18.91 21.10
C LEU A 73 -11.98 20.35 20.94
N SER A 74 -12.24 21.07 22.02
CA SER A 74 -12.68 22.47 21.96
C SER A 74 -11.55 23.43 21.57
N ASN A 75 -10.30 23.09 21.91
CA ASN A 75 -9.13 23.88 21.56
C ASN A 75 -8.60 23.48 20.19
N ARG A 76 -9.11 24.15 19.16
CA ARG A 76 -8.74 23.92 17.76
C ARG A 76 -7.23 24.04 17.56
N SER A 77 -6.66 23.06 16.86
CA SER A 77 -5.24 23.12 16.50
C SER A 77 -4.94 24.36 15.65
N ASN A 78 -3.87 25.06 16.00
CA ASN A 78 -3.40 26.27 15.32
C ASN A 78 -2.02 26.08 14.67
N ARG A 79 -1.59 24.83 14.45
CA ARG A 79 -0.31 24.57 13.77
C ARG A 79 -0.48 24.71 12.27
N HIS A 80 0.30 25.63 11.71
CA HIS A 80 0.56 25.69 10.29
C HIS A 80 1.91 25.03 10.02
N GLY A 81 1.93 24.08 9.10
CA GLY A 81 3.16 23.52 8.54
C GLY A 81 3.88 24.54 7.65
N GLU A 82 4.83 24.04 6.86
CA GLU A 82 5.58 24.86 5.92
C GLU A 82 4.65 25.35 4.80
N THR A 83 4.91 26.55 4.28
CA THR A 83 4.20 27.07 3.10
C THR A 83 5.03 26.74 1.85
N PHE A 84 4.43 26.05 0.90
CA PHE A 84 5.02 25.68 -0.38
C PHE A 84 4.39 26.49 -1.51
N GLU A 85 5.24 27.05 -2.37
CA GLU A 85 4.81 27.66 -3.62
C GLU A 85 4.96 26.62 -4.74
N ILE A 86 3.84 26.26 -5.37
CA ILE A 86 3.80 25.23 -6.40
C ILE A 86 3.56 25.90 -7.76
N PRO A 87 4.54 25.89 -8.68
CA PRO A 87 4.37 26.45 -10.00
C PRO A 87 3.47 25.55 -10.85
N VAL A 88 2.53 26.15 -11.57
CA VAL A 88 1.54 25.46 -12.40
C VAL A 88 1.48 26.10 -13.78
N THR A 89 1.53 25.29 -14.83
CA THR A 89 1.01 25.65 -16.16
C THR A 89 -0.47 25.29 -16.15
N TYR A 90 -1.35 26.27 -16.35
CA TYR A 90 -2.80 26.04 -16.41
C TYR A 90 -3.24 25.57 -17.81
N ASP A 91 -2.79 24.37 -18.18
CA ASP A 91 -3.10 23.68 -19.45
C ASP A 91 -4.02 22.47 -19.26
N GLY A 92 -4.75 22.42 -18.14
CA GLY A 92 -5.57 21.28 -17.77
C GLY A 92 -6.72 21.04 -18.74
N GLU A 93 -6.95 19.78 -19.10
CA GLU A 93 -8.01 19.37 -20.03
C GLU A 93 -9.41 19.79 -19.56
N ASP A 94 -9.63 19.94 -18.24
CA ASP A 94 -10.93 20.27 -17.67
C ASP A 94 -11.04 21.74 -17.23
N LEU A 95 -10.06 22.60 -17.55
CA LEU A 95 -10.03 23.97 -17.03
C LEU A 95 -11.27 24.79 -17.45
N ASP A 96 -11.67 24.69 -18.72
CA ASP A 96 -12.89 25.32 -19.25
C ASP A 96 -14.18 24.73 -18.63
N ASP A 97 -14.21 23.42 -18.41
CA ASP A 97 -15.34 22.73 -17.78
C ASP A 97 -15.50 23.18 -16.32
N VAL A 98 -14.39 23.33 -15.59
CA VAL A 98 -14.39 23.85 -14.22
C VAL A 98 -14.89 25.29 -14.18
N ALA A 99 -14.43 26.14 -15.11
CA ALA A 99 -14.91 27.51 -15.22
C ALA A 99 -16.43 27.54 -15.43
N THR A 100 -16.95 26.68 -16.31
CA THR A 100 -18.40 26.53 -16.57
C THR A 100 -19.16 26.05 -15.33
N LEU A 101 -18.64 25.04 -14.61
CA LEU A 101 -19.26 24.49 -13.41
C LEU A 101 -19.36 25.52 -12.27
N LEU A 102 -18.37 26.41 -12.17
CA LEU A 102 -18.31 27.46 -11.15
C LEU A 102 -18.99 28.77 -11.58
N GLY A 103 -19.34 28.89 -12.87
CA GLY A 103 -19.92 30.12 -13.44
C GLY A 103 -18.91 31.26 -13.56
N TRP A 104 -17.63 30.94 -13.77
CA TRP A 104 -16.50 31.88 -13.86
C TRP A 104 -15.89 31.86 -15.27
N SER A 105 -15.07 32.85 -15.60
CA SER A 105 -14.14 32.73 -16.73
C SER A 105 -12.92 31.90 -16.32
N VAL A 106 -12.18 31.40 -17.31
CA VAL A 106 -10.92 30.67 -17.05
C VAL A 106 -9.93 31.54 -16.28
N GLU A 107 -9.81 32.82 -16.65
CA GLU A 107 -8.93 33.77 -15.97
C GLU A 107 -9.33 33.95 -14.51
N GLU A 108 -10.63 33.97 -14.21
CA GLU A 108 -11.13 34.09 -12.83
C GLU A 108 -10.87 32.80 -12.03
N VAL A 109 -10.99 31.62 -12.63
CA VAL A 109 -10.58 30.35 -12.00
C VAL A 109 -9.10 30.39 -11.63
N VAL A 110 -8.23 30.74 -12.58
CA VAL A 110 -6.77 30.81 -12.37
C VAL A 110 -6.42 31.85 -11.30
N ARG A 111 -7.04 33.04 -11.37
CA ARG A 111 -6.83 34.12 -10.40
C ARG A 111 -7.24 33.70 -8.99
N ARG A 112 -8.39 33.06 -8.82
CA ARG A 112 -8.82 32.58 -7.50
C ARG A 112 -7.96 31.42 -6.99
N HIS A 113 -7.60 30.49 -7.87
CA HIS A 113 -6.78 29.33 -7.51
C HIS A 113 -5.36 29.74 -7.09
N THR A 114 -4.81 30.81 -7.66
CA THR A 114 -3.50 31.35 -7.28
C THR A 114 -3.53 32.25 -6.04
N GLN A 115 -4.66 32.91 -5.75
CA GLN A 115 -4.81 33.76 -4.55
C GLN A 115 -5.18 32.98 -3.29
N ALA A 116 -5.85 31.83 -3.45
CA ALA A 116 -6.25 30.99 -2.34
C ALA A 116 -5.06 30.35 -1.62
N THR A 117 -5.23 30.09 -0.33
CA THR A 117 -4.30 29.28 0.46
C THR A 117 -4.90 27.91 0.68
N TYR A 118 -4.20 26.88 0.19
CA TYR A 118 -4.60 25.50 0.37
C TYR A 118 -3.90 24.93 1.59
N THR A 119 -4.60 24.14 2.41
CA THR A 119 -4.02 23.44 3.57
C THR A 119 -4.10 21.94 3.33
N ILE A 120 -2.98 21.24 3.51
CA ILE A 120 -2.94 19.78 3.35
C ILE A 120 -3.72 19.14 4.50
N ALA A 121 -4.87 18.58 4.15
CA ALA A 121 -5.78 17.93 5.09
C ALA A 121 -5.25 16.56 5.51
N PHE A 122 -4.91 15.74 4.54
CA PHE A 122 -4.35 14.41 4.75
C PHE A 122 -3.67 13.94 3.46
N THR A 123 -2.71 13.04 3.57
CA THR A 123 -2.14 12.36 2.40
C THR A 123 -2.88 11.03 2.16
N GLY A 124 -2.56 10.26 1.13
CA GLY A 124 -3.14 8.92 0.92
C GLY A 124 -3.47 8.66 -0.53
N PHE A 125 -4.22 7.60 -0.85
CA PHE A 125 -4.47 7.10 -2.23
C PHE A 125 -3.24 6.52 -2.94
N ALA A 126 -2.15 7.27 -2.99
CA ALA A 126 -0.85 6.84 -3.50
C ALA A 126 0.28 7.52 -2.71
N PRO A 127 1.51 6.99 -2.75
CA PRO A 127 2.67 7.65 -2.15
C PRO A 127 2.81 9.10 -2.61
N GLY A 128 2.79 10.05 -1.66
CA GLY A 128 2.93 11.48 -1.95
C GLY A 128 1.71 12.18 -2.53
N PHE A 129 0.56 11.51 -2.68
CA PHE A 129 -0.68 12.22 -3.03
C PHE A 129 -1.24 12.88 -1.76
N ALA A 130 -1.47 14.18 -1.85
CA ALA A 130 -1.92 15.03 -0.76
C ALA A 130 -3.28 15.65 -1.11
N TYR A 131 -4.27 15.41 -0.24
CA TYR A 131 -5.57 16.07 -0.28
C TYR A 131 -5.45 17.40 0.44
N MET A 132 -5.87 18.48 -0.22
CA MET A 132 -5.81 19.82 0.34
C MET A 132 -7.18 20.49 0.31
N THR A 133 -7.50 21.25 1.35
CA THR A 133 -8.70 22.09 1.41
C THR A 133 -8.35 23.53 1.10
N CYS A 134 -9.24 24.21 0.38
CA CYS A 134 -9.11 25.60 0.01
C CYS A 134 -9.76 26.52 1.06
N ASP A 135 -9.19 27.71 1.28
CA ASP A 135 -9.80 28.77 2.09
C ASP A 135 -10.89 29.57 1.34
N ASP A 136 -10.93 29.51 0.01
CA ASP A 136 -12.09 29.96 -0.79
C ASP A 136 -13.14 28.83 -0.87
N PRO A 137 -14.28 28.98 -0.16
CA PRO A 137 -15.31 27.94 -0.09
C PRO A 137 -16.06 27.74 -1.42
N ALA A 138 -15.88 28.63 -2.40
CA ALA A 138 -16.50 28.48 -3.71
C ALA A 138 -15.86 27.35 -4.54
N PHE A 139 -14.66 26.87 -4.19
CA PHE A 139 -14.07 25.67 -4.79
C PHE A 139 -14.72 24.39 -4.25
N ASP A 140 -15.92 24.09 -4.75
CA ASP A 140 -16.61 22.79 -4.58
C ASP A 140 -16.99 22.26 -5.97
N VAL A 141 -16.06 21.53 -6.60
CA VAL A 141 -16.17 21.12 -8.01
C VAL A 141 -16.49 19.63 -8.10
N PRO A 142 -17.63 19.22 -8.68
CA PRO A 142 -17.98 17.80 -8.76
C PRO A 142 -16.93 17.00 -9.55
N ARG A 143 -16.74 15.74 -9.12
CA ARG A 143 -15.92 14.78 -9.86
C ARG A 143 -16.57 14.44 -11.20
N ARG A 144 -15.76 14.04 -12.18
CA ARG A 144 -16.25 13.45 -13.43
C ARG A 144 -17.09 12.22 -13.13
N GLN A 145 -18.17 12.04 -13.89
CA GLN A 145 -19.03 10.85 -13.79
C GLN A 145 -18.27 9.58 -14.19
N SER A 146 -17.45 9.67 -15.23
CA SER A 146 -16.59 8.58 -15.70
C SER A 146 -15.13 8.91 -15.40
N PRO A 147 -14.43 8.13 -14.56
CA PRO A 147 -13.02 8.35 -14.25
C PRO A 147 -12.14 8.02 -15.46
N ARG A 148 -11.03 8.75 -15.59
CA ARG A 148 -9.96 8.47 -16.56
C ARG A 148 -9.19 7.21 -16.15
N VAL A 149 -8.76 6.45 -17.15
CA VAL A 149 -7.86 5.30 -16.96
C VAL A 149 -6.47 5.77 -16.55
N ARG A 150 -6.05 6.96 -17.00
CA ARG A 150 -4.73 7.53 -16.72
C ARG A 150 -4.81 9.05 -16.57
N ILE A 151 -4.33 9.54 -15.44
CA ILE A 151 -4.00 10.94 -15.17
C ILE A 151 -2.48 11.01 -15.02
N PRO A 152 -1.77 11.87 -15.77
CA PRO A 152 -0.31 11.99 -15.68
C PRO A 152 0.17 12.49 -14.32
N ALA A 153 1.36 12.05 -13.90
CA ALA A 153 2.08 12.65 -12.78
C ALA A 153 2.26 14.17 -12.96
N GLY A 154 2.20 14.92 -11.86
CA GLY A 154 2.27 16.39 -11.83
C GLY A 154 0.94 17.09 -12.14
N SER A 155 -0.13 16.37 -12.47
CA SER A 155 -1.44 17.00 -12.71
C SER A 155 -2.00 17.62 -11.43
N VAL A 156 -2.42 18.88 -11.51
CA VAL A 156 -3.11 19.64 -10.46
C VAL A 156 -4.61 19.53 -10.72
N ALA A 157 -5.38 19.15 -9.71
CA ALA A 157 -6.79 18.80 -9.91
C ALA A 157 -7.68 19.13 -8.71
N LEU A 158 -8.98 19.28 -8.99
CA LEU A 158 -10.05 19.50 -8.00
C LEU A 158 -11.09 18.36 -8.03
N GLY A 159 -11.64 18.04 -6.86
CA GLY A 159 -12.70 17.05 -6.69
C GLY A 159 -13.46 17.22 -5.38
N GLY A 160 -14.76 17.57 -5.48
CA GLY A 160 -15.54 18.10 -4.38
C GLY A 160 -14.87 19.33 -3.77
N LYS A 161 -14.76 19.34 -2.45
CA LYS A 161 -14.09 20.39 -1.65
C LYS A 161 -12.57 20.26 -1.57
N PHE A 162 -11.98 19.32 -2.30
CA PHE A 162 -10.57 19.00 -2.22
C PHE A 162 -9.84 19.38 -3.50
N GLY A 163 -8.62 19.90 -3.33
CA GLY A 163 -7.58 19.95 -4.34
C GLY A 163 -6.52 18.88 -4.10
N GLY A 164 -5.62 18.70 -5.06
CA GLY A 164 -4.61 17.65 -5.00
C GLY A 164 -3.69 17.66 -6.22
N ILE A 165 -2.52 17.05 -6.05
CA ILE A 165 -1.50 16.90 -7.10
C ILE A 165 -1.17 15.42 -7.25
N TYR A 166 -1.30 14.90 -8.47
CA TYR A 166 -1.03 13.50 -8.76
C TYR A 166 0.49 13.22 -8.74
N PRO A 167 1.02 12.38 -7.82
CA PRO A 167 2.46 12.14 -7.70
C PRO A 167 3.00 11.19 -8.78
N THR A 168 2.13 10.33 -9.29
CA THR A 168 2.44 9.29 -10.28
C THR A 168 1.22 9.09 -11.18
N ASP A 169 1.46 8.50 -12.36
CA ASP A 169 0.40 8.09 -13.26
C ASP A 169 -0.61 7.16 -12.57
N SER A 170 -1.89 7.56 -12.55
CA SER A 170 -2.94 6.78 -11.90
C SER A 170 -4.31 7.06 -12.51
N PRO A 171 -5.28 6.13 -12.41
CA PRO A 171 -6.66 6.41 -12.79
C PRO A 171 -7.32 7.41 -11.82
N GLY A 172 -8.25 8.22 -12.31
CA GLY A 172 -8.97 9.16 -11.44
C GLY A 172 -10.05 9.96 -12.17
N GLY A 173 -10.98 10.51 -11.40
CA GLY A 173 -12.12 11.29 -11.91
C GLY A 173 -12.12 12.74 -11.42
N TRP A 174 -10.98 13.29 -11.03
CA TRP A 174 -10.89 14.70 -10.65
C TRP A 174 -10.74 15.58 -11.88
N GLN A 175 -11.19 16.83 -11.77
CA GLN A 175 -11.11 17.81 -12.82
C GLN A 175 -9.70 18.42 -12.85
N LEU A 176 -9.02 18.34 -13.98
CA LEU A 176 -7.63 18.76 -14.16
C LEU A 176 -7.57 20.26 -14.50
N LEU A 177 -6.86 21.04 -13.68
CA LEU A 177 -6.65 22.47 -13.90
C LEU A 177 -5.36 22.78 -14.65
N GLY A 178 -4.34 21.95 -14.48
CA GLY A 178 -3.01 22.20 -15.01
C GLY A 178 -1.98 21.19 -14.55
N ARG A 179 -0.70 21.54 -14.69
CA ARG A 179 0.43 20.66 -14.37
C ARG A 179 1.54 21.43 -13.67
N THR A 180 2.18 20.75 -12.72
CA THR A 180 3.41 21.23 -12.07
C THR A 180 4.61 20.38 -12.48
N PRO A 181 5.81 20.98 -12.71
CA PRO A 181 7.03 20.23 -12.94
C PRO A 181 7.60 19.59 -11.66
N LEU A 182 7.10 19.98 -10.47
CA LEU A 182 7.61 19.48 -9.21
C LEU A 182 7.22 18.01 -9.00
N LYS A 183 8.20 17.17 -8.64
CA LYS A 183 7.92 15.80 -8.20
C LYS A 183 7.36 15.81 -6.79
N MET A 184 6.12 15.36 -6.62
CA MET A 184 5.47 15.26 -5.30
C MET A 184 6.01 14.09 -4.45
N TRP A 185 6.60 13.09 -5.10
CA TRP A 185 7.17 11.90 -4.47
C TRP A 185 8.58 11.62 -4.99
N ASP A 186 9.57 11.56 -4.09
CA ASP A 186 10.95 11.17 -4.41
C ASP A 186 11.65 10.56 -3.19
N THR A 187 11.87 9.25 -3.19
CA THR A 187 12.49 8.52 -2.07
C THR A 187 13.95 8.87 -1.82
N ARG A 188 14.58 9.68 -2.68
CA ARG A 188 15.96 10.15 -2.51
C ARG A 188 16.07 11.42 -1.68
N ARG A 189 14.95 12.06 -1.35
CA ARG A 189 14.89 13.24 -0.48
C ARG A 189 14.76 12.79 0.97
N ASP A 190 15.32 13.57 1.90
CA ASP A 190 15.07 13.43 3.34
C ASP A 190 13.58 13.38 3.65
N ARG A 191 12.82 14.17 2.87
CA ARG A 191 11.38 14.24 2.87
C ARG A 191 10.82 13.66 1.57
N ALA A 192 10.50 12.37 1.59
CA ALA A 192 10.05 11.64 0.40
C ALA A 192 8.74 12.19 -0.19
N THR A 193 7.77 12.54 0.66
CA THR A 193 6.58 13.31 0.27
C THR A 193 6.86 14.80 0.34
N LEU A 194 6.74 15.51 -0.78
CA LEU A 194 6.90 16.96 -0.77
C LEU A 194 5.92 17.64 0.19
N LEU A 195 4.68 17.15 0.28
CA LEU A 195 3.59 17.71 1.07
C LEU A 195 3.15 16.74 2.19
N LYS A 196 2.90 17.27 3.39
CA LYS A 196 2.49 16.53 4.59
C LYS A 196 1.26 17.20 5.20
N PRO A 197 0.43 16.47 5.97
CA PRO A 197 -0.70 17.06 6.66
C PRO A 197 -0.27 18.28 7.50
N GLY A 198 -1.04 19.37 7.40
CA GLY A 198 -0.77 20.64 8.07
C GLY A 198 0.01 21.67 7.23
N ASP A 199 0.74 21.26 6.20
CA ASP A 199 1.43 22.22 5.30
C ASP A 199 0.44 23.10 4.54
N ARG A 200 0.92 24.24 4.07
CA ARG A 200 0.16 25.16 3.21
C ARG A 200 0.73 25.17 1.80
N VAL A 201 -0.14 25.33 0.81
CA VAL A 201 0.21 25.43 -0.59
C VAL A 201 -0.38 26.73 -1.16
N ARG A 202 0.45 27.46 -1.91
CA ARG A 202 0.00 28.52 -2.80
C ARG A 202 0.42 28.15 -4.21
N PHE A 203 -0.50 28.23 -5.15
CA PHE A 203 -0.19 27.96 -6.54
C PHE A 203 0.29 29.22 -7.23
N LEU A 204 1.33 29.09 -8.04
CA LEU A 204 1.86 30.17 -8.85
C LEU A 204 1.63 29.86 -10.32
N ASP A 205 1.08 30.81 -11.06
CA ASP A 205 0.96 30.69 -12.51
C ASP A 205 2.33 30.94 -13.17
N MET A 206 2.82 29.95 -13.92
CA MET A 206 4.10 30.05 -14.62
C MET A 206 4.04 31.03 -15.81
N GLU A 207 2.87 31.26 -16.42
CA GLU A 207 2.73 32.24 -17.51
C GLU A 207 2.81 33.68 -16.98
N ALA A 208 2.46 33.90 -15.71
CA ALA A 208 2.57 35.19 -15.02
C ALA A 208 3.99 35.51 -14.49
N GLY A 209 5.02 34.73 -14.87
CA GLY A 209 6.43 35.01 -14.58
C GLY A 209 7.01 34.34 -13.33
N ALA A 210 6.33 33.34 -12.76
CA ALA A 210 6.83 32.60 -11.61
C ALA A 210 7.93 31.60 -11.99
N ALA A 211 9.19 32.03 -11.92
CA ALA A 211 10.34 31.13 -11.93
C ALA A 211 10.61 30.63 -10.50
N VAL A 212 10.00 29.52 -10.09
CA VAL A 212 10.43 28.84 -8.87
C VAL A 212 11.70 28.06 -9.22
N PRO A 213 12.82 28.24 -8.49
CA PRO A 213 13.98 27.39 -8.69
C PRO A 213 13.56 25.95 -8.43
N ILE A 214 13.57 25.14 -9.48
CA ILE A 214 13.47 23.69 -9.35
C ILE A 214 14.75 23.28 -8.63
N THR A 215 14.68 23.13 -7.30
CA THR A 215 15.74 22.45 -6.57
C THR A 215 15.68 20.98 -6.95
N ASP A 216 16.32 20.66 -8.08
CA ASP A 216 16.88 19.34 -8.28
C ASP A 216 17.92 19.15 -7.17
N ALA A 217 17.55 18.40 -6.14
CA ALA A 217 18.52 17.87 -5.18
C ALA A 217 19.57 17.02 -5.93
N PRO A 218 20.81 17.00 -5.44
CA PRO A 218 22.01 16.85 -6.26
C PRO A 218 22.02 15.55 -7.05
N GLY A 219 22.48 15.68 -8.30
CA GLY A 219 23.14 14.68 -9.13
C GLY A 219 22.62 13.25 -8.97
N ALA A 220 22.00 12.73 -10.02
CA ALA A 220 22.05 11.31 -10.29
C ALA A 220 23.45 10.80 -9.93
N ILE A 221 23.55 9.96 -8.90
CA ILE A 221 24.75 9.15 -8.68
C ILE A 221 24.88 8.37 -9.98
N SER A 222 25.75 8.89 -10.84
CA SER A 222 26.16 8.21 -12.05
C SER A 222 26.60 6.84 -11.60
N LYS A 223 25.89 5.79 -12.04
CA LYS A 223 26.48 4.47 -12.14
C LYS A 223 27.61 4.56 -13.17
N ARG A 224 28.74 5.11 -12.75
CA ARG A 224 30.06 4.79 -13.29
C ARG A 224 30.84 4.16 -12.16
N GLY A 225 30.36 2.99 -11.76
CA GLY A 225 31.23 1.91 -11.31
C GLY A 225 31.69 1.19 -12.57
N THR A 226 32.93 1.46 -12.95
CA THR A 226 33.74 0.71 -13.89
C THR A 226 33.47 -0.79 -13.78
N LEU A 227 33.39 -1.49 -14.92
CA LEU A 227 33.43 -2.96 -14.98
C LEU A 227 34.55 -3.47 -14.07
N SER A 228 34.22 -3.98 -12.88
CA SER A 228 35.23 -4.55 -11.97
C SER A 228 34.63 -5.66 -11.10
N ARG A 229 35.14 -6.87 -11.35
CA ARG A 229 34.85 -8.18 -10.73
C ARG A 229 33.47 -8.76 -11.05
N HIS A 230 33.45 -10.02 -11.47
CA HIS A 230 32.25 -10.85 -11.44
C HIS A 230 31.66 -10.72 -10.03
N GLU A 231 30.47 -10.15 -9.90
CA GLU A 231 29.83 -10.04 -8.59
C GLU A 231 29.42 -11.45 -8.15
N GLU A 232 30.14 -12.04 -7.20
CA GLU A 232 29.90 -13.41 -6.74
C GLU A 232 28.63 -13.50 -5.87
N GLY A 233 27.64 -14.27 -6.33
CA GLY A 233 26.36 -14.44 -5.64
C GLY A 233 25.56 -15.64 -6.14
N LEU A 234 24.23 -15.53 -6.09
CA LEU A 234 23.32 -16.49 -6.70
C LEU A 234 22.81 -15.94 -8.03
N LEU A 235 23.21 -16.55 -9.15
CA LEU A 235 22.66 -16.23 -10.46
C LEU A 235 21.26 -16.81 -10.60
N VAL A 236 20.27 -15.97 -10.86
CA VAL A 236 18.90 -16.42 -11.15
C VAL A 236 18.85 -16.98 -12.56
N THR A 237 18.72 -18.29 -12.71
CA THR A 237 18.67 -18.98 -14.01
C THR A 237 17.24 -19.12 -14.53
N ARG A 238 16.25 -19.19 -13.64
CA ARG A 238 14.82 -19.25 -13.97
C ARG A 238 13.99 -18.42 -12.98
N ALA A 239 13.02 -17.67 -13.50
CA ALA A 239 12.01 -16.98 -12.71
C ALA A 239 10.73 -16.84 -13.56
N ASP A 240 9.85 -17.85 -13.49
CA ASP A 240 8.61 -17.90 -14.28
C ASP A 240 7.66 -16.74 -13.92
N ARG A 241 7.78 -16.24 -12.68
CA ARG A 241 7.15 -15.00 -12.20
C ARG A 241 8.20 -14.17 -11.47
N PRO A 242 8.09 -12.83 -11.50
CA PRO A 242 9.03 -12.00 -10.77
C PRO A 242 9.02 -12.32 -9.26
N ALA A 243 10.18 -12.66 -8.74
CA ALA A 243 10.40 -12.87 -7.31
C ALA A 243 10.63 -11.52 -6.61
N LEU A 244 10.33 -11.42 -5.32
CA LEU A 244 10.39 -10.14 -4.60
C LEU A 244 11.26 -10.24 -3.36
N PHE A 245 12.07 -9.22 -3.11
CA PHE A 245 12.64 -9.04 -1.78
C PHE A 245 11.53 -8.66 -0.79
N GLN A 246 11.49 -9.33 0.35
CA GLN A 246 10.55 -9.06 1.43
C GLN A 246 11.27 -9.17 2.77
N ASP A 247 11.07 -8.18 3.63
CA ASP A 247 11.36 -8.23 5.06
C ASP A 247 10.03 -8.14 5.84
N LEU A 248 10.04 -7.66 7.09
CA LEU A 248 8.80 -7.45 7.86
C LEU A 248 7.95 -6.27 7.37
N GLY A 249 8.49 -5.45 6.48
CA GLY A 249 7.86 -4.27 5.91
C GLY A 249 8.35 -2.95 6.51
N ARG A 250 7.63 -1.89 6.18
CA ARG A 250 7.88 -0.49 6.54
C ARG A 250 6.73 0.08 7.37
N PRO A 251 6.60 -0.29 8.66
CA PRO A 251 5.54 0.25 9.51
C PRO A 251 5.70 1.77 9.67
N GLY A 252 4.59 2.46 9.93
CA GLY A 252 4.57 3.91 10.16
C GLY A 252 4.65 4.79 8.90
N GLN A 253 4.65 4.19 7.70
CA GLN A 253 4.70 4.91 6.43
C GLN A 253 3.32 5.16 5.82
N ALA A 254 2.23 4.67 6.43
CA ALA A 254 0.90 4.87 5.86
C ALA A 254 0.58 6.36 5.82
N GLY A 255 1.00 7.15 6.80
CA GLY A 255 0.87 8.62 6.85
C GLY A 255 1.41 9.39 5.63
N GLN A 256 2.07 8.75 4.68
CA GLN A 256 2.51 9.33 3.40
C GLN A 256 1.95 8.62 2.15
N GLY A 257 0.97 7.71 2.32
CA GLY A 257 0.37 6.93 1.26
C GLY A 257 1.17 5.68 0.86
N VAL A 258 2.20 5.32 1.63
CA VAL A 258 3.03 4.13 1.40
C VAL A 258 2.51 2.96 2.23
N SER A 259 2.29 1.82 1.60
CA SER A 259 1.87 0.62 2.33
C SER A 259 3.03 0.02 3.13
N GLU A 260 2.72 -0.68 4.21
CA GLU A 260 3.71 -1.39 5.02
C GLU A 260 4.45 -2.47 4.21
N SER A 261 3.84 -3.06 3.18
CA SER A 261 4.40 -4.20 2.43
C SER A 261 5.04 -5.27 3.35
N GLY A 262 6.12 -5.93 2.93
CA GLY A 262 6.73 -7.04 3.66
C GLY A 262 6.03 -8.37 3.35
N ALA A 263 6.60 -9.47 3.85
CA ALA A 263 6.08 -10.80 3.56
C ALA A 263 4.58 -10.93 3.86
N LEU A 264 3.86 -11.62 2.97
CA LEU A 264 2.44 -11.92 3.21
C LEU A 264 2.26 -13.00 4.28
N ASP A 265 3.09 -14.05 4.24
CA ASP A 265 3.24 -15.00 5.33
C ASP A 265 4.49 -14.64 6.14
N ARG A 266 4.29 -13.79 7.14
CA ARG A 266 5.35 -13.36 8.07
C ARG A 266 5.90 -14.51 8.89
N THR A 267 5.10 -15.55 9.16
CA THR A 267 5.60 -16.71 9.93
C THR A 267 6.64 -17.42 9.09
N SER A 268 6.32 -17.77 7.85
CA SER A 268 7.26 -18.47 6.98
C SER A 268 8.53 -17.67 6.71
N LEU A 269 8.44 -16.35 6.54
CA LEU A 269 9.63 -15.49 6.45
C LEU A 269 10.53 -15.61 7.69
N MET A 270 9.96 -15.51 8.90
CA MET A 270 10.74 -15.62 10.14
C MET A 270 11.37 -17.00 10.27
N GLU A 271 10.62 -18.06 9.98
CA GLU A 271 11.12 -19.44 10.01
C GLU A 271 12.29 -19.67 9.04
N ALA A 272 12.23 -19.11 7.84
CA ALA A 272 13.33 -19.21 6.87
C ALA A 272 14.60 -18.56 7.40
N ASN A 273 14.47 -17.35 7.97
CA ASN A 273 15.60 -16.65 8.59
C ASN A 273 16.17 -17.44 9.77
N PHE A 274 15.32 -17.98 10.64
CA PHE A 274 15.78 -18.77 11.78
C PHE A 274 16.53 -20.04 11.37
N CYS A 275 16.09 -20.74 10.32
CA CYS A 275 16.79 -21.93 9.80
C CYS A 275 18.28 -21.64 9.52
N VAL A 276 18.57 -20.48 8.93
CA VAL A 276 19.93 -20.07 8.52
C VAL A 276 20.66 -19.22 9.57
N GLY A 277 20.04 -19.00 10.74
CA GLY A 277 20.61 -18.22 11.85
C GLY A 277 20.56 -16.70 11.67
N ASN A 278 19.68 -16.19 10.81
CA ASN A 278 19.49 -14.75 10.63
C ASN A 278 18.55 -14.16 11.71
N PRO A 279 18.65 -12.85 11.99
CA PRO A 279 17.58 -12.11 12.67
C PRO A 279 16.22 -12.32 11.98
N ARG A 280 15.14 -12.38 12.78
CA ARG A 280 13.78 -12.72 12.31
C ARG A 280 13.27 -11.88 11.12
N GLY A 281 13.73 -10.63 11.02
CA GLY A 281 13.27 -9.67 10.01
C GLY A 281 14.23 -9.42 8.87
N THR A 282 15.31 -10.21 8.73
CA THR A 282 16.23 -10.10 7.61
C THR A 282 15.50 -10.31 6.28
N ALA A 283 15.88 -9.56 5.25
CA ALA A 283 15.26 -9.67 3.94
C ALA A 283 15.49 -11.06 3.33
N VAL A 284 14.40 -11.64 2.80
CA VAL A 284 14.37 -12.92 2.08
C VAL A 284 13.76 -12.72 0.71
N ILE A 285 13.78 -13.75 -0.13
CA ILE A 285 13.09 -13.76 -1.40
C ILE A 285 11.74 -14.43 -1.23
N GLU A 286 10.65 -13.71 -1.49
CA GLU A 286 9.29 -14.25 -1.60
C GLU A 286 9.03 -14.71 -3.04
N LEU A 287 8.65 -15.97 -3.17
CA LEU A 287 8.38 -16.67 -4.43
C LEU A 287 6.90 -17.02 -4.51
N ALA A 288 6.20 -16.51 -5.52
CA ALA A 288 4.79 -16.82 -5.74
C ALA A 288 4.65 -17.96 -6.77
N TYR A 289 4.03 -19.08 -6.35
CA TYR A 289 3.71 -20.26 -7.16
C TYR A 289 4.92 -21.07 -7.68
N GLY A 290 6.11 -20.91 -7.11
CA GLY A 290 7.31 -21.66 -7.52
C GLY A 290 7.86 -21.24 -8.89
N GLY A 291 8.51 -22.15 -9.61
CA GLY A 291 9.09 -21.89 -10.93
C GLY A 291 10.32 -20.98 -10.87
N PHE A 292 11.23 -21.25 -9.95
CA PHE A 292 12.39 -20.42 -9.66
C PHE A 292 13.65 -21.27 -9.56
N ALA A 293 14.76 -20.84 -10.17
CA ALA A 293 16.04 -21.51 -10.06
C ALA A 293 17.20 -20.53 -9.90
N VAL A 294 18.18 -20.94 -9.09
CA VAL A 294 19.40 -20.17 -8.83
C VAL A 294 20.62 -21.07 -8.86
N LYS A 295 21.70 -20.57 -9.46
CA LYS A 295 23.02 -21.20 -9.47
C LYS A 295 23.98 -20.47 -8.54
N ALA A 296 24.70 -21.22 -7.72
CA ALA A 296 25.63 -20.67 -6.75
C ALA A 296 27.03 -20.47 -7.34
N ASP A 297 27.57 -19.25 -7.25
CA ASP A 297 28.96 -18.97 -7.66
C ASP A 297 29.97 -19.14 -6.51
N ARG A 298 29.49 -19.44 -5.30
CA ARG A 298 30.28 -19.73 -4.10
C ARG A 298 29.51 -20.66 -3.16
N PRO A 299 30.15 -21.25 -2.14
CA PRO A 299 29.42 -22.06 -1.16
C PRO A 299 28.46 -21.20 -0.33
N VAL A 300 27.22 -21.67 -0.17
CA VAL A 300 26.16 -20.94 0.55
C VAL A 300 25.32 -21.86 1.42
N THR A 301 24.71 -21.32 2.47
CA THR A 301 23.69 -22.01 3.26
C THR A 301 22.35 -21.31 3.08
N LEU A 302 21.34 -22.07 2.69
CA LEU A 302 20.00 -21.62 2.34
C LEU A 302 18.94 -22.34 3.19
N ALA A 303 17.75 -21.76 3.24
CA ALA A 303 16.55 -22.46 3.68
C ALA A 303 15.33 -21.97 2.90
N VAL A 304 14.41 -22.88 2.65
CA VAL A 304 13.13 -22.59 1.99
C VAL A 304 11.99 -22.95 2.94
N THR A 305 11.04 -22.04 3.15
CA THR A 305 9.81 -22.29 3.93
C THR A 305 8.57 -21.86 3.14
N GLY A 306 7.38 -21.98 3.74
CA GLY A 306 6.11 -21.63 3.12
C GLY A 306 5.52 -22.78 2.33
N ALA A 307 5.04 -22.49 1.13
CA ALA A 307 4.38 -23.44 0.24
C ALA A 307 5.28 -24.64 -0.09
N SER A 308 4.68 -25.83 -0.07
CA SER A 308 5.37 -27.10 -0.24
C SER A 308 5.68 -27.33 -1.72
N SER A 309 6.82 -26.82 -2.16
CA SER A 309 7.40 -27.06 -3.49
C SER A 309 8.38 -28.23 -3.47
N PRO A 310 8.45 -29.06 -4.52
CA PRO A 310 9.62 -29.90 -4.76
C PRO A 310 10.86 -29.01 -4.92
N ILE A 311 11.92 -29.31 -4.17
CA ILE A 311 13.18 -28.58 -4.21
C ILE A 311 14.29 -29.56 -4.58
N THR A 312 14.99 -29.29 -5.67
CA THR A 312 16.04 -30.16 -6.19
C THR A 312 17.33 -29.37 -6.38
N ILE A 313 18.45 -29.97 -6.01
CA ILE A 313 19.80 -29.46 -6.24
C ILE A 313 20.42 -30.34 -7.34
N GLN A 314 20.78 -29.74 -8.47
CA GLN A 314 21.67 -30.35 -9.45
C GLN A 314 23.09 -29.97 -9.10
N THR A 315 23.90 -30.94 -8.71
CA THR A 315 25.28 -30.70 -8.33
C THR A 315 26.19 -30.60 -9.56
N VAL A 316 27.34 -29.96 -9.42
CA VAL A 316 28.32 -29.83 -10.51
C VAL A 316 28.81 -31.17 -11.07
N ASP A 317 28.80 -32.23 -10.27
CA ASP A 317 29.17 -33.60 -10.68
C ASP A 317 28.00 -34.40 -11.30
N GLY A 318 26.85 -33.75 -11.52
CA GLY A 318 25.70 -34.32 -12.22
C GLY A 318 24.74 -35.14 -11.35
N ARG A 319 24.84 -35.06 -10.02
CA ARG A 319 23.88 -35.70 -9.10
C ARG A 319 22.67 -34.80 -8.88
N SER A 320 21.51 -35.44 -8.71
CA SER A 320 20.25 -34.78 -8.36
C SER A 320 19.89 -35.12 -6.91
N VAL A 321 19.84 -34.11 -6.05
CA VAL A 321 19.57 -34.26 -4.62
C VAL A 321 18.29 -33.50 -4.26
N VAL A 322 17.39 -34.12 -3.49
CA VAL A 322 16.20 -33.43 -2.96
C VAL A 322 16.60 -32.61 -1.74
N ALA A 323 16.38 -31.31 -1.78
CA ALA A 323 16.63 -30.43 -0.64
C ALA A 323 15.44 -30.45 0.34
N PRO A 324 15.69 -30.35 1.65
CA PRO A 324 14.61 -30.35 2.64
C PRO A 324 13.87 -29.01 2.68
N LEU A 325 12.55 -29.07 2.86
CA LEU A 325 11.73 -27.91 3.21
C LEU A 325 11.86 -27.59 4.71
N ALA A 326 11.87 -26.30 5.05
CA ALA A 326 11.94 -25.77 6.42
C ALA A 326 13.13 -26.27 7.24
N ARG A 327 14.26 -26.53 6.56
CA ARG A 327 15.56 -26.87 7.16
C ARG A 327 16.68 -26.22 6.37
N PRO A 328 17.81 -25.90 7.02
CA PRO A 328 18.98 -25.40 6.32
C PRO A 328 19.60 -26.50 5.44
N PHE A 329 20.07 -26.12 4.26
CA PHE A 329 20.88 -26.95 3.37
C PHE A 329 21.97 -26.11 2.69
N ALA A 330 23.00 -26.76 2.18
CA ALA A 330 24.13 -26.09 1.52
C ALA A 330 24.09 -26.29 0.00
N LEU A 331 24.62 -25.32 -0.73
CA LEU A 331 25.00 -25.45 -2.13
C LEU A 331 26.51 -25.21 -2.23
N ASP A 332 27.20 -26.02 -3.04
CA ASP A 332 28.58 -25.77 -3.43
C ASP A 332 28.65 -24.89 -4.69
N VAL A 333 29.87 -24.50 -5.07
CA VAL A 333 30.10 -23.72 -6.29
C VAL A 333 29.65 -24.50 -7.51
N GLY A 334 28.81 -23.90 -8.33
CA GLY A 334 28.29 -24.49 -9.55
C GLY A 334 26.99 -25.28 -9.37
N ASP A 335 26.57 -25.56 -8.14
CA ASP A 335 25.29 -26.22 -7.87
C ASP A 335 24.12 -25.31 -8.26
N GLU A 336 23.07 -25.92 -8.82
CA GLU A 336 21.84 -25.24 -9.19
C GLU A 336 20.66 -25.75 -8.36
N LEU A 337 20.02 -24.83 -7.64
CA LEU A 337 18.81 -25.07 -6.87
C LEU A 337 17.59 -24.73 -7.71
N THR A 338 16.67 -25.67 -7.84
CA THR A 338 15.38 -25.49 -8.53
C THR A 338 14.23 -25.70 -7.57
N LEU A 339 13.32 -24.72 -7.51
CA LEU A 339 12.05 -24.79 -6.81
C LEU A 339 10.92 -24.90 -7.83
N GLU A 340 10.28 -26.05 -7.87
CA GLU A 340 9.14 -26.31 -8.74
C GLU A 340 7.82 -25.80 -8.13
N PHE A 341 6.72 -26.04 -8.84
CA PHE A 341 5.39 -25.58 -8.44
C PHE A 341 4.93 -26.26 -7.14
N PRO A 342 4.40 -25.51 -6.16
CA PRO A 342 3.92 -26.08 -4.91
C PRO A 342 2.61 -26.85 -5.12
N SER A 343 2.46 -27.97 -4.41
CA SER A 343 1.21 -28.73 -4.34
C SER A 343 0.25 -28.19 -3.26
N GLU A 344 0.78 -27.46 -2.28
CA GLU A 344 0.07 -26.89 -1.13
C GLU A 344 0.53 -25.44 -0.90
N GLY A 345 -0.43 -24.52 -0.73
CA GLY A 345 -0.15 -23.10 -0.59
C GLY A 345 0.36 -22.43 -1.88
N THR A 346 0.72 -21.15 -1.78
CA THR A 346 1.05 -20.32 -2.97
C THR A 346 2.33 -19.50 -2.86
N ARG A 347 2.96 -19.43 -1.68
CA ARG A 347 4.14 -18.60 -1.45
C ARG A 347 5.22 -19.31 -0.67
N SER A 348 6.42 -19.32 -1.20
CA SER A 348 7.62 -19.85 -0.55
C SER A 348 8.60 -18.73 -0.25
N TYR A 349 9.44 -18.92 0.77
CA TYR A 349 10.42 -17.92 1.22
C TYR A 349 11.81 -18.52 1.21
N LEU A 350 12.72 -17.97 0.41
CA LEU A 350 14.11 -18.38 0.31
C LEU A 350 14.99 -17.42 1.12
N ALA A 351 15.58 -17.92 2.20
CA ALA A 351 16.55 -17.20 3.02
C ALA A 351 17.97 -17.69 2.74
N ILE A 352 18.93 -16.79 2.96
CA ILE A 352 20.36 -17.06 2.85
C ILE A 352 21.05 -16.64 4.13
N ARG A 353 21.99 -17.47 4.62
CA ARG A 353 22.76 -17.13 5.81
C ARG A 353 23.50 -15.81 5.61
N GLY A 354 23.37 -14.90 6.57
CA GLY A 354 23.95 -13.55 6.51
C GLY A 354 23.17 -12.57 5.64
N GLY A 355 22.00 -12.97 5.11
CA GLY A 355 21.08 -12.09 4.38
C GLY A 355 21.52 -11.70 2.96
N PHE A 356 20.57 -11.15 2.21
CA PHE A 356 20.83 -10.56 0.89
C PHE A 356 21.27 -9.10 1.03
N ARG A 357 22.23 -8.67 0.19
CA ARG A 357 22.65 -7.27 0.10
C ARG A 357 21.63 -6.50 -0.73
N VAL A 358 20.78 -5.76 -0.04
CA VAL A 358 19.66 -5.01 -0.63
C VAL A 358 19.57 -3.65 0.04
N GLU A 359 19.56 -2.59 -0.75
CA GLU A 359 19.41 -1.22 -0.26
C GLU A 359 17.98 -1.03 0.30
N PRO A 360 17.82 -0.67 1.59
CA PRO A 360 16.50 -0.40 2.13
C PRO A 360 15.93 0.92 1.59
N VAL A 361 14.63 0.96 1.32
CA VAL A 361 13.88 2.17 0.95
C VAL A 361 12.83 2.42 2.02
N LEU A 362 12.91 3.61 2.65
CA LEU A 362 12.08 3.96 3.82
C LEU A 362 12.24 2.92 4.94
N ASN A 363 13.49 2.60 5.27
CA ASN A 363 13.90 1.66 6.33
C ASN A 363 13.42 0.21 6.11
N SER A 364 13.15 -0.21 4.87
CA SER A 364 12.73 -1.58 4.54
C SER A 364 13.17 -2.01 3.15
N ALA A 365 13.60 -3.26 3.02
CA ALA A 365 13.93 -3.95 1.79
C ALA A 365 12.71 -4.60 1.10
N ALA A 366 11.49 -4.42 1.62
CA ALA A 366 10.30 -5.02 1.02
C ALA A 366 9.87 -4.36 -0.30
N THR A 367 9.67 -5.12 -1.36
CA THR A 367 9.08 -4.56 -2.58
C THR A 367 7.57 -4.31 -2.39
N ASP A 368 7.13 -3.07 -2.54
CA ASP A 368 5.72 -2.69 -2.74
C ASP A 368 5.43 -2.59 -4.24
N THR A 369 4.68 -3.56 -4.76
CA THR A 369 4.38 -3.66 -6.19
C THR A 369 3.39 -2.61 -6.67
N LEU A 370 2.51 -2.11 -5.79
CA LEU A 370 1.49 -1.11 -6.15
C LEU A 370 2.12 0.28 -6.16
N ALA A 371 2.84 0.61 -5.09
CA ALA A 371 3.50 1.90 -4.92
C ALA A 371 4.81 2.01 -5.72
N LYS A 372 5.34 0.87 -6.22
CA LYS A 372 6.68 0.77 -6.83
C LYS A 372 7.79 1.31 -5.91
N VAL A 373 7.71 0.93 -4.64
CA VAL A 373 8.67 1.33 -3.59
C VAL A 373 9.48 0.11 -3.16
N GLY A 374 10.78 0.29 -2.97
CA GLY A 374 11.70 -0.77 -2.61
C GLY A 374 12.43 -1.38 -3.82
N PRO A 375 13.11 -2.52 -3.63
CA PRO A 375 13.90 -3.16 -4.67
C PRO A 375 13.06 -3.58 -5.87
N SER A 376 13.66 -3.52 -7.06
CA SER A 376 13.04 -4.03 -8.29
C SER A 376 12.72 -5.53 -8.18
N PRO A 377 11.66 -6.01 -8.85
CA PRO A 377 11.40 -7.45 -8.95
C PRO A 377 12.58 -8.21 -9.55
N ILE A 378 12.85 -9.38 -8.99
CA ILE A 378 13.93 -10.30 -9.38
C ILE A 378 13.46 -11.13 -10.57
N VAL A 379 14.27 -11.15 -11.62
CA VAL A 379 14.02 -11.91 -12.86
C VAL A 379 15.26 -12.73 -13.26
N ALA A 380 15.10 -13.64 -14.22
CA ALA A 380 16.22 -14.42 -14.76
C ALA A 380 17.34 -13.49 -15.29
N GLY A 381 18.60 -13.88 -15.04
CA GLY A 381 19.80 -13.11 -15.32
C GLY A 381 20.22 -12.12 -14.22
N ASN A 382 19.40 -11.91 -13.19
CA ASN A 382 19.84 -11.14 -12.01
C ASN A 382 20.83 -11.96 -11.17
N VAL A 383 21.78 -11.27 -10.54
CA VAL A 383 22.70 -11.87 -9.56
C VAL A 383 22.34 -11.34 -8.18
N LEU A 384 22.03 -12.26 -7.26
CA LEU A 384 21.62 -11.96 -5.90
C LEU A 384 22.85 -11.94 -5.00
N LEU A 385 23.16 -10.75 -4.51
CA LEU A 385 24.36 -10.49 -3.73
C LEU A 385 24.10 -10.79 -2.26
N HIS A 386 25.11 -11.28 -1.55
CA HIS A 386 24.99 -11.54 -0.13
C HIS A 386 25.45 -10.34 0.67
N ALA A 387 24.78 -10.07 1.79
CA ALA A 387 25.24 -9.06 2.74
C ALA A 387 26.38 -9.59 3.63
N ASN A 388 26.43 -10.91 3.85
CA ASN A 388 27.41 -11.57 4.73
C ASN A 388 27.38 -11.01 6.17
N GLU A 389 26.20 -10.64 6.65
CA GLU A 389 26.00 -10.16 8.01
C GLU A 389 26.29 -11.27 9.04
N PRO A 390 26.73 -10.92 10.25
CA PRO A 390 26.89 -11.90 11.33
C PRO A 390 25.56 -12.63 11.62
N GLY A 391 25.62 -13.96 11.63
CA GLY A 391 24.49 -14.83 11.94
C GLY A 391 24.70 -15.64 13.21
N SER A 392 23.61 -16.01 13.88
CA SER A 392 23.52 -17.00 14.96
C SER A 392 23.88 -18.41 14.46
N ALA A 393 23.90 -19.41 15.35
CA ALA A 393 23.86 -20.81 14.94
C ALA A 393 22.67 -21.07 14.00
N VAL A 394 22.88 -21.95 13.01
CA VAL A 394 21.78 -22.50 12.20
C VAL A 394 20.88 -23.36 13.08
N ASP A 395 19.59 -23.34 12.82
CA ASP A 395 18.61 -24.13 13.57
C ASP A 395 17.98 -25.18 12.65
N PRO A 396 18.48 -26.42 12.66
CA PRO A 396 17.92 -27.50 11.84
C PRO A 396 16.65 -28.11 12.43
N CYS A 397 16.27 -27.74 13.66
CA CYS A 397 15.19 -28.35 14.43
C CYS A 397 13.97 -27.42 14.51
N ARG A 398 13.59 -26.82 13.37
CA ARG A 398 12.36 -26.02 13.30
C ARG A 398 11.11 -26.91 13.44
N PRO A 399 10.01 -26.40 14.00
CA PRO A 399 8.74 -27.10 14.04
C PRO A 399 8.33 -27.60 12.66
N ALA A 400 7.61 -28.73 12.61
CA ALA A 400 7.11 -29.25 11.35
C ALA A 400 6.35 -28.16 10.56
N PRO A 401 6.50 -28.11 9.22
CA PRO A 401 5.76 -27.16 8.40
C PRO A 401 4.26 -27.24 8.71
N ARG A 402 3.60 -26.08 8.77
CA ARG A 402 2.14 -26.04 8.89
C ARG A 402 1.52 -26.69 7.66
N LEU A 403 0.45 -27.46 7.84
CA LEU A 403 -0.36 -27.93 6.73
C LEU A 403 -0.97 -26.71 6.03
N LEU A 404 -0.74 -26.62 4.72
CA LEU A 404 -1.27 -25.54 3.88
C LEU A 404 -2.41 -26.08 3.02
N PRO A 405 -3.41 -25.24 2.67
CA PRO A 405 -4.54 -25.69 1.87
C PRO A 405 -4.10 -26.10 0.46
N LYS A 406 -4.75 -27.14 -0.05
CA LYS A 406 -4.67 -27.61 -1.44
C LYS A 406 -5.73 -26.94 -2.31
N ALA A 407 -5.55 -27.05 -3.62
CA ALA A 407 -6.62 -26.76 -4.56
C ALA A 407 -7.84 -27.65 -4.26
N GLY A 408 -8.99 -27.03 -4.03
CA GLY A 408 -10.24 -27.71 -3.67
C GLY A 408 -10.54 -27.76 -2.18
N ASP A 409 -9.57 -27.43 -1.31
CA ASP A 409 -9.82 -27.36 0.14
C ASP A 409 -10.57 -26.08 0.50
N THR A 410 -11.55 -26.20 1.40
CA THR A 410 -12.23 -25.06 2.02
C THR A 410 -11.45 -24.59 3.26
N VAL A 411 -11.08 -23.31 3.29
CA VAL A 411 -10.40 -22.68 4.43
C VAL A 411 -11.39 -21.83 5.23
N MET A 412 -11.52 -22.11 6.52
CA MET A 412 -12.31 -21.29 7.43
C MET A 412 -11.50 -20.07 7.89
N LEU A 413 -12.08 -18.88 7.74
CA LEU A 413 -11.48 -17.63 8.18
C LEU A 413 -12.34 -16.99 9.27
N GLU A 414 -11.71 -16.63 10.39
CA GLU A 414 -12.34 -15.80 11.40
C GLU A 414 -12.36 -14.34 10.94
N VAL A 415 -13.51 -13.68 11.07
CA VAL A 415 -13.69 -12.30 10.61
C VAL A 415 -14.15 -11.44 11.77
N VAL A 416 -13.38 -10.39 12.08
CA VAL A 416 -13.85 -9.29 12.93
C VAL A 416 -14.70 -8.36 12.08
N LEU A 417 -15.99 -8.27 12.38
CA LEU A 417 -16.90 -7.39 11.66
C LEU A 417 -16.53 -5.92 11.89
N GLY A 418 -16.37 -5.15 10.80
CA GLY A 418 -16.11 -3.72 10.85
C GLY A 418 -15.27 -3.21 9.68
N PRO A 419 -15.06 -1.88 9.56
CA PRO A 419 -15.71 -0.84 10.34
C PRO A 419 -17.14 -0.52 9.85
N ARG A 420 -17.56 -1.12 8.72
CA ARG A 420 -18.85 -0.82 8.06
C ARG A 420 -19.85 -1.95 8.11
N THR A 421 -19.90 -2.65 9.24
CA THR A 421 -20.94 -3.65 9.49
C THR A 421 -22.34 -3.04 9.32
N ASP A 422 -22.49 -1.77 9.68
CA ASP A 422 -23.71 -0.97 9.52
C ASP A 422 -24.13 -0.72 8.07
N TRP A 423 -23.26 -1.00 7.10
CA TRP A 423 -23.63 -0.90 5.68
C TRP A 423 -24.30 -2.15 5.14
N PHE A 424 -24.26 -3.27 5.87
CA PHE A 424 -24.83 -4.53 5.44
C PHE A 424 -26.24 -4.70 5.99
N THR A 425 -27.12 -5.24 5.16
CA THR A 425 -28.36 -5.84 5.65
C THR A 425 -28.06 -7.11 6.45
N GLU A 426 -28.98 -7.53 7.31
CA GLU A 426 -28.87 -8.80 8.03
C GLU A 426 -28.71 -9.99 7.08
N LYS A 427 -29.47 -10.00 5.97
CA LYS A 427 -29.30 -10.97 4.88
C LYS A 427 -27.88 -10.91 4.30
N GLY A 428 -27.36 -9.71 4.03
CA GLY A 428 -26.01 -9.53 3.50
C GLY A 428 -24.91 -10.07 4.41
N LEU A 429 -25.04 -9.90 5.73
CA LEU A 429 -24.13 -10.50 6.71
C LEU A 429 -24.28 -12.03 6.76
N GLY A 430 -25.52 -12.54 6.71
CA GLY A 430 -25.78 -13.98 6.60
C GLY A 430 -25.13 -14.60 5.36
N THR A 431 -25.25 -13.94 4.20
CA THR A 431 -24.61 -14.35 2.94
C THR A 431 -23.09 -14.26 3.01
N LEU A 432 -22.51 -13.27 3.70
CA LEU A 432 -21.06 -13.16 3.89
C LEU A 432 -20.49 -14.33 4.69
N LEU A 433 -21.16 -14.69 5.79
CA LEU A 433 -20.67 -15.66 6.78
C LEU A 433 -21.11 -17.10 6.48
N GLY A 434 -22.19 -17.28 5.72
CA GLY A 434 -22.85 -18.57 5.54
C GLY A 434 -22.55 -19.30 4.23
N GLN A 435 -21.93 -18.64 3.23
CA GLN A 435 -21.59 -19.29 1.96
C GLN A 435 -20.09 -19.54 1.82
N GLU A 436 -19.74 -20.48 0.95
CA GLU A 436 -18.36 -20.68 0.51
C GLU A 436 -17.96 -19.64 -0.54
N TRP A 437 -16.73 -19.15 -0.42
CA TRP A 437 -16.16 -18.14 -1.32
C TRP A 437 -14.99 -18.72 -2.09
N GLN A 438 -15.07 -18.71 -3.42
CA GLN A 438 -13.99 -19.14 -4.29
C GLN A 438 -12.97 -18.01 -4.46
N VAL A 439 -11.70 -18.29 -4.17
CA VAL A 439 -10.59 -17.38 -4.49
C VAL A 439 -10.37 -17.35 -6.01
N THR A 440 -10.45 -16.17 -6.61
CA THR A 440 -10.29 -16.01 -8.06
C THR A 440 -8.83 -15.77 -8.46
N VAL A 441 -8.53 -16.00 -9.74
CA VAL A 441 -7.20 -15.80 -10.36
C VAL A 441 -6.73 -14.35 -10.37
N GLU A 442 -7.61 -13.39 -10.09
CA GLU A 442 -7.30 -11.96 -9.99
C GLU A 442 -6.66 -11.57 -8.64
N SER A 443 -6.52 -12.54 -7.73
CA SER A 443 -5.92 -12.34 -6.43
C SER A 443 -4.43 -12.00 -6.53
N SER A 444 -3.98 -11.05 -5.71
CA SER A 444 -2.59 -10.59 -5.71
C SER A 444 -2.15 -10.15 -4.31
N ARG A 445 -0.94 -9.59 -4.19
CA ARG A 445 -0.47 -9.00 -2.93
C ARG A 445 -1.34 -7.84 -2.44
N VAL A 446 -2.07 -7.20 -3.34
CA VAL A 446 -2.98 -6.08 -3.02
C VAL A 446 -4.24 -6.59 -2.30
N GLY A 447 -4.67 -7.83 -2.59
CA GLY A 447 -5.80 -8.45 -1.92
C GLY A 447 -6.27 -9.71 -2.62
N VAL A 448 -7.02 -10.52 -1.87
CA VAL A 448 -7.73 -11.70 -2.36
C VAL A 448 -9.04 -11.25 -2.99
N ARG A 449 -9.37 -11.82 -4.15
CA ARG A 449 -10.64 -11.60 -4.85
C ARG A 449 -11.49 -12.85 -4.68
N LEU A 450 -12.75 -12.66 -4.27
CA LEU A 450 -13.66 -13.74 -3.91
C LEU A 450 -14.88 -13.72 -4.82
N ALA A 451 -15.29 -14.90 -5.28
CA ALA A 451 -16.54 -15.14 -5.99
C ALA A 451 -17.43 -16.05 -5.14
N GLY A 452 -18.71 -15.72 -5.04
CA GLY A 452 -19.71 -16.49 -4.32
C GLY A 452 -20.91 -16.79 -5.23
N VAL A 453 -21.73 -17.74 -4.81
CA VAL A 453 -22.96 -18.11 -5.52
C VAL A 453 -23.96 -16.96 -5.47
N GLU A 454 -24.11 -16.36 -4.29
CA GLU A 454 -24.97 -15.20 -4.08
C GLU A 454 -24.14 -13.93 -3.99
N PRO A 455 -24.47 -12.88 -4.78
CA PRO A 455 -23.85 -11.58 -4.60
C PRO A 455 -24.18 -11.03 -3.22
N LEU A 456 -23.24 -10.30 -2.62
CA LEU A 456 -23.45 -9.62 -1.35
C LEU A 456 -24.53 -8.54 -1.51
N GLY A 457 -25.74 -8.86 -1.03
CA GLY A 457 -26.88 -7.96 -1.06
C GLY A 457 -26.83 -6.93 0.06
N GLY A 458 -27.15 -5.68 -0.29
CA GLY A 458 -27.53 -4.67 0.68
C GLY A 458 -26.46 -3.66 1.05
N LEU A 459 -25.91 -2.94 0.06
CA LEU A 459 -25.58 -1.55 0.32
C LEU A 459 -26.92 -0.83 0.51
N ILE A 460 -27.22 -0.37 1.73
CA ILE A 460 -28.33 0.58 1.93
C ILE A 460 -28.17 1.68 0.88
N ALA A 461 -29.20 1.93 0.08
CA ALA A 461 -29.19 2.91 -1.00
C ALA A 461 -29.08 4.33 -0.41
N LEU A 462 -27.88 4.70 0.00
CA LEU A 462 -27.43 6.07 0.17
C LEU A 462 -26.59 6.35 -1.06
N SER A 463 -27.00 7.32 -1.87
CA SER A 463 -26.23 7.79 -3.03
C SER A 463 -24.74 7.83 -2.71
N PHE A 464 -23.96 6.94 -3.31
CA PHE A 464 -22.55 6.78 -3.02
C PHE A 464 -21.78 8.01 -3.50
N HIS A 465 -21.38 8.86 -2.56
CA HIS A 465 -20.14 9.62 -2.66
C HIS A 465 -19.12 8.90 -1.78
N GLN A 466 -18.18 8.18 -2.40
CA GLN A 466 -17.02 7.63 -1.71
C GLN A 466 -16.21 8.82 -1.15
N LYS A 467 -16.56 9.29 0.05
CA LYS A 467 -15.72 10.22 0.80
C LYS A 467 -14.40 9.51 1.06
N GLU A 468 -13.31 10.19 0.77
CA GLU A 468 -11.92 9.71 0.82
C GLU A 468 -11.56 9.13 2.20
N ARG A 469 -11.81 7.84 2.37
CA ARG A 469 -11.49 7.07 3.59
C ARG A 469 -10.40 6.05 3.24
N ARG A 470 -9.37 5.97 4.08
CA ARG A 470 -8.17 5.16 3.82
C ARG A 470 -8.38 3.66 4.05
N LEU A 471 -7.61 2.86 3.32
CA LEU A 471 -7.57 1.39 3.39
C LEU A 471 -6.63 0.89 4.49
N VAL A 472 -6.94 -0.28 5.06
CA VAL A 472 -6.07 -1.00 6.03
C VAL A 472 -5.86 -2.43 5.55
N ARG A 473 -4.66 -2.98 5.75
CA ARG A 473 -4.30 -4.35 5.38
C ARG A 473 -5.06 -5.38 6.24
N SER A 474 -5.16 -6.61 5.75
CA SER A 474 -5.80 -7.77 6.42
C SER A 474 -7.34 -7.77 6.44
N ARG A 475 -8.01 -6.89 5.68
CA ARG A 475 -9.46 -6.76 5.74
C ARG A 475 -10.14 -7.16 4.45
N CYS A 476 -11.23 -7.92 4.59
CA CYS A 476 -12.11 -8.25 3.46
C CYS A 476 -12.70 -6.94 2.92
N ARG A 477 -12.28 -6.55 1.71
CA ARG A 477 -12.88 -5.42 0.98
C ARG A 477 -13.89 -6.01 0.01
N ILE A 478 -15.16 -5.73 0.26
CA ILE A 478 -16.22 -6.05 -0.69
C ILE A 478 -16.32 -4.86 -1.66
N MET A 479 -15.69 -4.98 -2.82
CA MET A 479 -15.96 -4.08 -3.95
C MET A 479 -17.04 -4.73 -4.80
N VAL A 480 -18.25 -4.19 -4.77
CA VAL A 480 -19.28 -4.52 -5.76
C VAL A 480 -18.95 -3.70 -7.00
N SER A 481 -18.50 -4.35 -8.07
CA SER A 481 -18.30 -3.67 -9.35
C SER A 481 -19.66 -3.29 -9.95
N PRO A 482 -19.93 -2.03 -10.30
CA PRO A 482 -21.16 -1.65 -10.98
C PRO A 482 -21.00 -1.93 -12.48
N CYS A 483 -20.95 -3.21 -12.85
CA CYS A 483 -21.15 -3.60 -14.24
C CYS A 483 -22.41 -4.46 -14.28
N CYS A 484 -23.35 -4.06 -15.16
CA CYS A 484 -24.68 -4.60 -15.40
C CYS A 484 -25.85 -3.95 -14.64
N PHE A 485 -25.99 -2.61 -14.75
CA PHE A 485 -27.31 -2.01 -14.87
C PHE A 485 -27.46 -1.40 -16.26
N SER A 486 -28.07 -2.14 -17.18
CA SER A 486 -28.67 -1.58 -18.39
C SER A 486 -30.14 -1.27 -18.07
N PRO A 487 -30.58 0.00 -18.07
CA PRO A 487 -31.96 0.34 -17.86
C PRO A 487 -32.64 0.47 -19.23
N THR A 488 -33.21 -0.60 -19.77
CA THR A 488 -34.44 -0.61 -20.61
C THR A 488 -34.58 -1.91 -21.38
N THR A 489 -35.48 -2.79 -20.94
CA THR A 489 -36.32 -3.53 -21.89
C THR A 489 -37.65 -3.84 -21.21
N ARG A 490 -38.71 -3.14 -21.62
CA ARG A 490 -40.09 -3.53 -21.33
C ARG A 490 -40.35 -4.85 -22.07
N LEU A 491 -40.60 -5.92 -21.34
CA LEU A 491 -41.25 -7.10 -21.92
C LEU A 491 -42.73 -6.75 -22.15
N GLN A 492 -43.10 -6.50 -23.40
CA GLN A 492 -44.47 -6.69 -23.86
C GLN A 492 -44.70 -8.18 -24.11
N ALA A 493 -45.65 -8.75 -23.38
CA ALA A 493 -46.23 -10.04 -23.69
C ALA A 493 -47.03 -9.93 -25.00
N ALA A 494 -46.76 -10.82 -25.96
CA ALA A 494 -47.70 -11.16 -27.01
C ALA A 494 -47.55 -12.63 -27.37
N THR A 495 -48.57 -13.39 -26.98
CA THR A 495 -48.94 -14.72 -27.46
C THR A 495 -48.92 -14.84 -28.99
N ARG A 496 -48.14 -15.78 -29.53
CA ARG A 496 -48.60 -17.05 -30.12
C ARG A 496 -47.42 -17.88 -30.59
#